data_AF-A0A2V7WZR5-F1
#
_entry.id   AF-A0A2V7WZR5-F1
#
_cell.length_a   1.000
_cell.length_b   1.000
_cell.length_c   1.000
_cell.angle_alpha   90.00
_cell.angle_beta   90.00
_cell.angle_gamma   90.00
#
_symmetry.space_group_name_H-M   'P 1'
#
loop_
_entity.id
_entity.type
_entity.pdbx_description
1 polymer ?
#
loop_
_entity_poly.entity_id
_entity_poly.type
_entity_poly.pdbx_seq_one_letter_code
_entity_poly.pdbx_strand_id
1 'polypeptide(L)'
;MLRCCLPNHNHGGEVRFRDHSVSRGLCCARIAPLAALVALLSGCGHSAAQPTPPVPVVPVAAPTLPRVVIFSIDGLRPDALLQAGAPVIAGLASRGASTWRAQTVMPSTTLPSHASMLSGYLPSAHGITWDDYRPENGPIAVSTVFSVARAAGLRTVLIAGKEKLRQLDVPGMVQRFDLCAADDQEVASRAAGEAMAGFDLMFVHLPQTDLTGHAQGWMSAAYLDAIAGADRAVGRVLAALPAGTTVIVTADHGGHDFNHGTTQPADMLIPWVMAGPRVAVRTLTTKVVTTDTAATAAWVLGLSLPGGASGRPVLEAFEPPAVTGARAGLAVGASR
;
A
#
# COMPACT_ATOMS: atom_id res chain seq x y z
N MET A 1 16.90 45.82 26.04
CA MET A 1 18.24 46.04 26.63
C MET A 1 19.19 45.04 25.99
N LEU A 2 20.06 45.54 25.10
CA LEU A 2 21.17 44.80 24.50
C LEU A 2 22.22 44.44 25.57
N ARG A 3 22.88 43.29 25.43
CA ARG A 3 24.32 43.19 25.67
C ARG A 3 24.92 42.03 24.88
N CYS A 4 25.55 42.39 23.77
CA CYS A 4 26.60 41.64 23.10
C CYS A 4 27.85 41.61 23.98
N CYS A 5 28.64 40.53 23.91
CA CYS A 5 30.09 40.54 24.02
C CYS A 5 30.66 39.29 23.31
N LEU A 6 31.29 39.52 22.15
CA LEU A 6 32.38 38.73 21.55
C LEU A 6 33.69 39.52 21.80
N PRO A 7 34.88 39.07 21.37
CA PRO A 7 35.51 37.74 21.40
C PRO A 7 36.93 37.83 22.01
N ASN A 8 37.68 36.72 22.10
CA ASN A 8 39.14 36.81 22.29
C ASN A 8 39.89 35.84 21.36
N HIS A 9 40.88 36.38 20.66
CA HIS A 9 41.82 35.73 19.74
C HIS A 9 43.10 35.32 20.47
N ASN A 10 43.72 34.18 20.09
CA ASN A 10 45.10 34.10 19.60
C ASN A 10 45.48 32.64 19.25
N HIS A 11 45.96 32.38 18.02
CA HIS A 11 47.34 31.98 17.66
C HIS A 11 47.76 30.61 18.21
N GLY A 12 48.28 29.64 17.47
CA GLY A 12 48.83 29.49 16.12
C GLY A 12 49.59 28.15 16.12
N GLY A 13 49.79 27.49 14.97
CA GLY A 13 50.62 26.27 14.94
C GLY A 13 50.45 25.39 13.71
N GLU A 14 51.50 25.37 12.90
CA GLU A 14 51.75 24.69 11.62
C GLU A 14 51.52 23.16 11.52
N VAL A 15 51.05 22.77 10.33
CA VAL A 15 51.48 21.71 9.38
C VAL A 15 52.53 20.66 9.84
N ARG A 16 52.21 19.36 9.62
CA ARG A 16 53.18 18.37 9.10
C ARG A 16 52.51 17.14 8.46
N PHE A 17 52.81 16.91 7.18
CA PHE A 17 52.71 15.64 6.48
C PHE A 17 53.87 14.71 6.87
N ARG A 18 53.64 13.39 6.92
CA ARG A 18 54.69 12.36 6.83
C ARG A 18 54.17 11.10 6.11
N ASP A 19 54.78 10.84 4.95
CA ASP A 19 54.93 9.55 4.28
C ASP A 19 55.84 8.59 5.06
N HIS A 20 55.65 7.27 4.88
CA HIS A 20 56.68 6.20 4.85
C HIS A 20 56.07 4.96 4.14
N SER A 21 56.44 4.68 2.89
CA SER A 21 57.44 3.68 2.41
C SER A 21 57.13 2.21 2.74
N VAL A 22 56.66 1.42 1.76
CA VAL A 22 57.40 0.46 0.89
C VAL A 22 58.00 -0.76 1.61
N SER A 23 57.53 -1.96 1.23
CA SER A 23 58.39 -3.15 1.08
C SER A 23 57.84 -4.08 0.00
N ARG A 24 58.76 -4.51 -0.88
CA ARG A 24 58.58 -5.42 -2.01
C ARG A 24 58.96 -6.84 -1.58
N GLY A 25 58.28 -7.85 -2.13
CA GLY A 25 58.76 -9.24 -2.18
C GLY A 25 58.58 -9.79 -3.59
N LEU A 26 59.69 -10.13 -4.25
CA LEU A 26 59.78 -10.68 -5.61
C LEU A 26 60.13 -12.18 -5.57
N CYS A 27 59.63 -12.89 -6.61
CA CYS A 27 60.23 -14.04 -7.30
C CYS A 27 60.49 -15.36 -6.56
N CYS A 28 59.91 -16.45 -7.09
CA CYS A 28 60.68 -17.39 -7.92
C CYS A 28 59.76 -18.40 -8.65
N ALA A 29 59.99 -18.55 -9.95
CA ALA A 29 59.42 -19.58 -10.82
C ALA A 29 60.51 -20.58 -11.20
N ARG A 30 60.21 -21.90 -11.19
CA ARG A 30 60.93 -22.97 -11.95
C ARG A 30 59.96 -24.15 -12.17
N ILE A 31 59.53 -24.43 -13.41
CA ILE A 31 60.09 -25.36 -14.43
C ILE A 31 59.80 -26.85 -14.12
N ALA A 32 59.07 -27.49 -15.04
CA ALA A 32 58.74 -28.93 -15.13
C ALA A 32 59.96 -29.82 -15.47
N PRO A 33 59.83 -31.18 -15.43
CA PRO A 33 59.61 -31.88 -16.70
C PRO A 33 58.76 -33.18 -16.68
N LEU A 34 58.21 -33.42 -17.87
CA LEU A 34 57.85 -34.63 -18.63
C LEU A 34 57.98 -36.06 -18.05
N ALA A 35 56.96 -36.86 -18.44
CA ALA A 35 57.00 -38.22 -19.04
C ALA A 35 56.44 -39.38 -18.21
N ALA A 36 55.33 -39.97 -18.69
CA ALA A 36 55.24 -41.40 -19.02
C ALA A 36 53.94 -41.71 -19.79
N LEU A 37 54.13 -42.35 -20.94
CA LEU A 37 53.15 -42.88 -21.88
C LEU A 37 52.84 -44.33 -21.50
N VAL A 38 51.56 -44.70 -21.37
CA VAL A 38 51.11 -46.11 -21.50
C VAL A 38 49.78 -46.13 -22.25
N ALA A 39 49.79 -46.72 -23.44
CA ALA A 39 48.63 -47.08 -24.23
C ALA A 39 47.89 -48.28 -23.62
N LEU A 40 46.60 -48.46 -23.93
CA LEU A 40 45.98 -49.76 -24.30
C LEU A 40 44.47 -49.59 -24.61
N LEU A 41 44.11 -50.09 -25.79
CA LEU A 41 42.90 -50.85 -26.14
C LEU A 41 41.53 -50.16 -26.31
N SER A 42 41.13 -50.17 -27.58
CA SER A 42 39.79 -50.29 -28.16
C SER A 42 38.68 -50.83 -27.26
N GLY A 43 37.59 -50.06 -27.17
CA GLY A 43 36.28 -50.52 -26.72
C GLY A 43 35.18 -49.69 -27.39
N CYS A 44 34.46 -50.30 -28.34
CA CYS A 44 33.20 -49.74 -28.86
C CYS A 44 32.15 -49.79 -27.74
N GLY A 45 32.00 -48.69 -26.99
CA GLY A 45 30.97 -48.52 -25.98
C GLY A 45 29.83 -47.66 -26.53
N HIS A 46 28.65 -48.25 -26.67
CA HIS A 46 27.41 -47.52 -26.92
C HIS A 46 27.22 -46.48 -25.82
N SER A 47 27.17 -45.19 -26.18
CA SER A 47 26.78 -44.13 -25.26
C SER A 47 25.29 -44.28 -24.98
N ALA A 48 24.96 -45.04 -23.93
CA ALA A 48 23.63 -45.02 -23.35
C ALA A 48 23.38 -43.60 -22.84
N ALA A 49 22.44 -42.89 -23.48
CA ALA A 49 21.98 -41.59 -23.03
C ALA A 49 21.56 -41.71 -21.55
N GLN A 50 22.25 -40.97 -20.68
CA GLN A 50 21.84 -40.90 -19.27
C GLN A 50 20.42 -40.31 -19.21
N PRO A 51 19.49 -40.90 -18.45
CA PRO A 51 18.19 -40.29 -18.24
C PRO A 51 18.41 -38.92 -17.62
N THR A 52 17.93 -37.87 -18.29
CA THR A 52 17.93 -36.51 -17.77
C THR A 52 17.24 -36.51 -16.41
N PRO A 53 17.85 -35.92 -15.36
CA PRO A 53 17.17 -35.78 -14.08
C PRO A 53 15.85 -35.04 -14.30
N PRO A 54 14.73 -35.46 -13.68
CA PRO A 54 13.48 -34.75 -13.80
C PRO A 54 13.69 -33.30 -13.36
N VAL A 55 13.36 -32.36 -14.23
CA VAL A 55 13.28 -30.94 -13.89
C VAL A 55 12.35 -30.85 -12.66
N PRO A 56 12.78 -30.26 -11.54
CA PRO A 56 11.90 -30.08 -10.40
C PRO A 56 10.70 -29.27 -10.87
N VAL A 57 9.54 -29.93 -10.94
CA VAL A 57 8.26 -29.27 -11.16
C VAL A 57 8.03 -28.44 -9.91
N VAL A 58 8.36 -27.15 -9.97
CA VAL A 58 7.99 -26.21 -8.93
C VAL A 58 6.47 -26.28 -8.82
N PRO A 59 5.90 -26.65 -7.65
CA PRO A 59 4.46 -26.67 -7.49
C PRO A 59 3.95 -25.28 -7.84
N VAL A 60 3.07 -25.19 -8.85
CA VAL A 60 2.27 -23.98 -9.05
C VAL A 60 1.47 -23.82 -7.77
N ALA A 61 1.84 -22.83 -6.96
CA ALA A 61 1.18 -22.56 -5.70
C ALA A 61 -0.33 -22.46 -5.97
N ALA A 62 -1.14 -23.16 -5.17
CA ALA A 62 -2.59 -23.01 -5.20
C ALA A 62 -2.92 -21.51 -5.14
N PRO A 63 -3.93 -21.03 -5.89
CA PRO A 63 -4.27 -19.61 -5.90
C PRO A 63 -4.53 -19.16 -4.47
N THR A 64 -3.63 -18.32 -3.94
CA THR A 64 -3.77 -17.74 -2.62
C THR A 64 -5.06 -16.91 -2.62
N LEU A 65 -5.87 -17.01 -1.56
CA LEU A 65 -7.03 -16.16 -1.40
C LEU A 65 -6.65 -14.68 -1.63
N PRO A 66 -7.49 -13.90 -2.34
CA PRO A 66 -7.19 -12.49 -2.60
C PRO A 66 -6.96 -11.75 -1.28
N ARG A 67 -5.95 -10.87 -1.24
CA ARG A 67 -5.68 -9.98 -0.10
C ARG A 67 -5.85 -8.54 -0.53
N VAL A 68 -6.38 -7.71 0.36
CA VAL A 68 -6.55 -6.27 0.14
C VAL A 68 -5.96 -5.48 1.30
N VAL A 69 -5.08 -4.53 1.00
CA VAL A 69 -4.69 -3.48 1.94
C VAL A 69 -5.21 -2.14 1.44
N ILE A 70 -5.84 -1.38 2.34
CA ILE A 70 -6.32 -0.02 2.09
C ILE A 70 -5.48 0.92 2.94
N PHE A 71 -4.78 1.85 2.30
CA PHE A 71 -4.15 2.98 2.95
C PHE A 71 -5.07 4.19 2.87
N SER A 72 -5.39 4.79 4.01
CA SER A 72 -5.98 6.12 4.09
C SER A 72 -4.94 7.09 4.63
N ILE A 73 -4.58 8.08 3.83
CA ILE A 73 -3.67 9.16 4.21
C ILE A 73 -4.53 10.36 4.56
N ASP A 74 -4.68 10.63 5.85
CA ASP A 74 -5.69 11.56 6.39
C ASP A 74 -5.45 12.99 5.90
N GLY A 75 -6.48 13.66 5.39
CA GLY A 75 -6.37 15.04 4.92
C GLY A 75 -5.45 15.24 3.70
N LEU A 76 -5.16 14.18 2.93
CA LEU A 76 -4.29 14.23 1.75
C LEU A 76 -5.01 14.79 0.52
N ARG A 77 -4.55 15.95 0.04
CA ARG A 77 -5.00 16.51 -1.23
C ARG A 77 -4.27 15.87 -2.43
N PRO A 78 -4.98 15.60 -3.55
CA PRO A 78 -4.36 15.07 -4.75
C PRO A 78 -3.33 16.01 -5.39
N ASP A 79 -3.59 17.32 -5.40
CA ASP A 79 -2.67 18.30 -6.00
C ASP A 79 -1.37 18.43 -5.18
N ALA A 80 -1.48 18.42 -3.86
CA ALA A 80 -0.34 18.38 -2.96
C ALA A 80 0.50 17.09 -3.11
N LEU A 81 -0.17 15.94 -3.26
CA LEU A 81 0.50 14.66 -3.51
C LEU A 81 1.36 14.71 -4.78
N LEU A 82 0.79 15.24 -5.87
CA LEU A 82 1.50 15.41 -7.14
C LEU A 82 2.66 16.40 -7.01
N GLN A 83 2.47 17.50 -6.27
CA GLN A 83 3.52 18.49 -6.03
C GLN A 83 4.67 17.94 -5.16
N ALA A 84 4.36 17.11 -4.16
CA ALA A 84 5.36 16.46 -3.31
C ALA A 84 6.14 15.34 -4.04
N GLY A 85 5.68 14.91 -5.22
CA GLY A 85 6.32 13.91 -6.06
C GLY A 85 6.09 12.45 -5.62
N ALA A 86 5.96 12.21 -4.31
CA ALA A 86 5.50 10.95 -3.68
C ALA A 86 5.78 9.68 -4.51
N PRO A 87 7.06 9.31 -4.67
CA PRO A 87 7.49 8.33 -5.68
C PRO A 87 6.92 6.93 -5.45
N VAL A 88 6.61 6.52 -4.21
CA VAL A 88 6.00 5.22 -3.96
C VAL A 88 4.57 5.19 -4.49
N ILE A 89 3.76 6.20 -4.15
CA ILE A 89 2.36 6.29 -4.57
C ILE A 89 2.25 6.58 -6.08
N ALA A 90 3.10 7.46 -6.62
CA ALA A 90 3.22 7.68 -8.07
C ALA A 90 3.64 6.37 -8.78
N GLY A 91 4.55 5.63 -8.16
CA GLY A 91 4.95 4.29 -8.57
C GLY A 91 3.76 3.35 -8.64
N LEU A 92 2.88 3.29 -7.64
CA LEU A 92 1.64 2.49 -7.69
C LEU A 92 0.71 2.93 -8.81
N ALA A 93 0.48 4.25 -8.95
CA ALA A 93 -0.39 4.81 -9.99
C ALA A 93 0.08 4.48 -11.41
N SER A 94 1.40 4.48 -11.65
CA SER A 94 1.99 4.18 -12.97
C SER A 94 1.83 2.73 -13.43
N ARG A 95 1.58 1.79 -12.50
CA ARG A 95 1.41 0.34 -12.80
C ARG A 95 0.04 -0.17 -12.38
N GLY A 96 -0.92 0.74 -12.19
CA GLY A 96 -2.25 0.41 -11.71
C GLY A 96 -3.32 1.36 -12.26
N ALA A 97 -4.48 1.33 -11.64
CA ALA A 97 -5.60 2.18 -11.96
C ALA A 97 -5.63 3.37 -11.00
N SER A 98 -5.79 4.59 -11.51
CA SER A 98 -5.79 5.77 -10.63
C SER A 98 -6.68 6.91 -11.11
N THR A 99 -7.15 7.72 -10.17
CA THR A 99 -7.72 9.05 -10.41
C THR A 99 -7.31 10.01 -9.30
N TRP A 100 -7.04 11.25 -9.67
CA TRP A 100 -6.76 12.36 -8.74
C TRP A 100 -8.02 13.18 -8.45
N ARG A 101 -9.19 12.69 -8.89
CA ARG A 101 -10.47 13.41 -8.83
C ARG A 101 -11.57 12.59 -8.16
N ALA A 102 -11.20 11.60 -7.35
CA ALA A 102 -12.16 10.93 -6.48
C ALA A 102 -12.71 11.94 -5.47
N GLN A 103 -13.92 11.70 -4.97
CA GLN A 103 -14.62 12.62 -4.07
C GLN A 103 -14.95 11.95 -2.74
N THR A 104 -14.79 12.68 -1.65
CA THR A 104 -15.32 12.28 -0.35
C THR A 104 -16.81 12.62 -0.18
N VAL A 105 -17.33 12.41 1.03
CA VAL A 105 -18.70 12.72 1.45
C VAL A 105 -18.78 14.04 2.21
N MET A 106 -20.01 14.52 2.46
CA MET A 106 -20.26 15.61 3.40
C MET A 106 -20.82 15.08 4.73
N PRO A 107 -20.34 15.59 5.89
CA PRO A 107 -19.24 16.55 6.02
C PRO A 107 -17.88 15.90 5.68
N SER A 108 -17.00 16.64 5.01
CA SER A 108 -15.68 16.18 4.59
C SER A 108 -14.68 16.21 5.76
N THR A 109 -15.00 15.47 6.81
CA THR A 109 -14.21 15.35 8.03
C THR A 109 -13.86 13.89 8.28
N THR A 110 -12.85 13.66 9.11
CA THR A 110 -12.19 12.37 9.24
C THR A 110 -13.14 11.22 9.54
N LEU A 111 -13.91 11.29 10.63
CA LEU A 111 -14.67 10.15 11.11
C LEU A 111 -15.89 9.81 10.23
N PRO A 112 -16.74 10.78 9.80
CA PRO A 112 -17.82 10.52 8.84
C PRO A 112 -17.31 9.98 7.51
N SER A 113 -16.18 10.52 7.01
CA SER A 113 -15.60 10.07 5.74
C SER A 113 -15.03 8.65 5.83
N HIS A 114 -14.33 8.31 6.91
CA HIS A 114 -13.85 6.95 7.14
C HIS A 114 -14.98 5.94 7.37
N ALA A 115 -16.03 6.34 8.10
CA ALA A 115 -17.23 5.53 8.25
C ALA A 115 -17.86 5.23 6.87
N SER A 116 -17.95 6.23 6.00
CA SER A 116 -18.42 6.06 4.62
C SER A 116 -17.49 5.19 3.78
N MET A 117 -16.18 5.40 3.89
CA MET A 117 -15.15 4.67 3.15
C MET A 117 -15.19 3.17 3.43
N LEU A 118 -15.32 2.79 4.70
CA LEU A 118 -15.25 1.40 5.15
C LEU A 118 -16.62 0.69 5.18
N SER A 119 -17.72 1.44 5.21
CA SER A 119 -19.07 0.87 5.15
C SER A 119 -19.66 0.84 3.75
N GLY A 120 -19.23 1.74 2.87
CA GLY A 120 -19.87 1.98 1.58
C GLY A 120 -21.22 2.71 1.69
N TYR A 121 -21.63 3.13 2.88
CA TYR A 121 -22.84 3.94 3.10
C TYR A 121 -22.49 5.43 3.18
N LEU A 122 -23.46 6.30 2.87
CA LEU A 122 -23.33 7.74 3.12
C LEU A 122 -23.60 8.06 4.60
N PRO A 123 -23.23 9.26 5.11
CA PRO A 123 -23.51 9.67 6.48
C PRO A 123 -24.98 9.63 6.87
N SER A 124 -25.88 9.89 5.92
CA SER A 124 -27.33 9.77 6.11
C SER A 124 -27.81 8.34 6.43
N ALA A 125 -27.01 7.32 6.10
CA ALA A 125 -27.35 5.92 6.34
C ALA A 125 -26.53 5.30 7.48
N HIS A 126 -25.23 5.61 7.61
CA HIS A 126 -24.43 5.09 8.73
C HIS A 126 -24.55 5.91 10.03
N GLY A 127 -25.13 7.11 9.97
CA GLY A 127 -25.50 7.92 11.14
C GLY A 127 -24.36 8.67 11.85
N ILE A 128 -23.10 8.42 11.46
CA ILE A 128 -21.94 9.13 12.04
C ILE A 128 -21.79 10.49 11.37
N THR A 129 -22.10 11.53 12.13
CA THR A 129 -22.15 12.94 11.67
C THR A 129 -21.33 13.88 12.55
N TRP A 130 -20.50 13.32 13.44
CA TRP A 130 -19.58 14.02 14.33
C TRP A 130 -18.15 13.54 14.06
N ASP A 131 -17.15 14.31 14.52
CA ASP A 131 -15.75 14.05 14.16
C ASP A 131 -14.81 13.69 15.32
N ASP A 132 -15.33 13.64 16.55
CA ASP A 132 -14.57 13.19 17.72
C ASP A 132 -14.89 11.74 18.10
N TYR A 133 -14.03 11.11 18.91
CA TYR A 133 -14.41 9.86 19.55
C TYR A 133 -15.48 10.12 20.60
N ARG A 134 -16.64 9.45 20.48
CA ARG A 134 -17.75 9.55 21.43
C ARG A 134 -18.21 8.16 21.83
N PRO A 135 -17.61 7.53 22.87
CA PRO A 135 -17.94 6.17 23.28
C PRO A 135 -19.42 5.99 23.61
N GLU A 136 -20.09 7.03 24.11
CA GLU A 136 -21.52 7.05 24.41
C GLU A 136 -22.43 6.82 23.19
N ASN A 137 -21.94 7.09 21.98
CA ASN A 137 -22.67 6.85 20.74
C ASN A 137 -22.56 5.39 20.26
N GLY A 138 -21.70 4.57 20.87
CA GLY A 138 -21.43 3.20 20.45
C GLY A 138 -20.72 3.10 19.09
N PRO A 139 -20.23 1.92 18.69
CA PRO A 139 -19.56 1.78 17.41
C PRO A 139 -20.53 2.01 16.24
N ILE A 140 -19.99 2.16 15.02
CA ILE A 140 -20.78 2.25 13.79
C ILE A 140 -21.84 1.15 13.72
N ALA A 141 -23.09 1.54 13.47
CA ALA A 141 -24.25 0.63 13.55
C ALA A 141 -24.52 -0.16 12.26
N VAL A 142 -23.96 0.27 11.14
CA VAL A 142 -24.08 -0.43 9.85
C VAL A 142 -22.90 -1.37 9.63
N SER A 143 -23.10 -2.39 8.79
CA SER A 143 -22.02 -3.30 8.40
C SER A 143 -20.92 -2.57 7.63
N THR A 144 -19.68 -2.97 7.90
CA THR A 144 -18.51 -2.53 7.14
C THR A 144 -17.95 -3.67 6.29
N VAL A 145 -17.02 -3.35 5.38
CA VAL A 145 -16.25 -4.38 4.66
C VAL A 145 -15.52 -5.32 5.63
N PHE A 146 -15.15 -4.84 6.82
CA PHE A 146 -14.59 -5.64 7.90
C PHE A 146 -15.61 -6.63 8.46
N SER A 147 -16.85 -6.20 8.72
CA SER A 147 -17.94 -7.08 9.17
C SER A 147 -18.20 -8.21 8.18
N VAL A 148 -18.28 -7.90 6.89
CA VAL A 148 -18.52 -8.90 5.83
C VAL A 148 -17.34 -9.86 5.71
N ALA A 149 -16.10 -9.34 5.72
CA ALA A 149 -14.90 -10.17 5.66
C ALA A 149 -14.79 -11.11 6.87
N ARG A 150 -15.06 -10.63 8.09
CA ARG A 150 -15.06 -11.47 9.29
C ARG A 150 -16.14 -12.54 9.27
N ALA A 151 -17.34 -12.21 8.80
CA ALA A 151 -18.42 -13.18 8.64
C ALA A 151 -18.06 -14.29 7.64
N ALA A 152 -17.22 -13.97 6.63
CA ALA A 152 -16.66 -14.94 5.69
C ALA A 152 -15.43 -15.71 6.22
N GLY A 153 -15.05 -15.52 7.49
CA GLY A 153 -13.92 -16.20 8.12
C GLY A 153 -12.54 -15.59 7.83
N LEU A 154 -12.49 -14.45 7.13
CA LEU A 154 -11.23 -13.80 6.74
C LEU A 154 -10.57 -13.08 7.92
N ARG A 155 -9.22 -13.01 7.95
CA ARG A 155 -8.45 -12.25 8.94
C ARG A 155 -8.46 -10.77 8.59
N THR A 156 -8.98 -9.95 9.50
CA THR A 156 -9.11 -8.50 9.32
C THR A 156 -8.28 -7.71 10.33
N VAL A 157 -7.58 -6.68 9.85
CA VAL A 157 -6.67 -5.85 10.65
C VAL A 157 -6.96 -4.37 10.38
N LEU A 158 -7.11 -3.57 11.44
CA LEU A 158 -7.29 -2.12 11.35
C LEU A 158 -6.24 -1.46 12.23
N ILE A 159 -5.39 -0.63 11.63
CA ILE A 159 -4.36 0.13 12.35
C ILE A 159 -4.62 1.60 12.12
N ALA A 160 -4.90 2.30 13.22
CA ALA A 160 -5.32 3.70 13.22
C ALA A 160 -4.32 4.59 13.93
N GLY A 161 -4.16 5.81 13.44
CA GLY A 161 -3.34 6.86 14.06
C GLY A 161 -4.14 7.96 14.77
N LYS A 162 -5.47 7.86 14.79
CA LYS A 162 -6.37 8.82 15.46
C LYS A 162 -7.40 8.08 16.30
N GLU A 163 -7.61 8.57 17.52
CA GLU A 163 -8.51 7.95 18.50
C GLU A 163 -9.96 7.85 18.01
N LYS A 164 -10.46 8.84 17.27
CA LYS A 164 -11.81 8.86 16.69
C LYS A 164 -12.16 7.62 15.87
N LEU A 165 -11.18 6.95 15.27
CA LEU A 165 -11.41 5.71 14.50
C LEU A 165 -11.78 4.50 15.38
N ARG A 166 -11.68 4.60 16.71
CA ARG A 166 -12.27 3.62 17.63
C ARG A 166 -13.78 3.46 17.43
N GLN A 167 -14.48 4.46 16.90
CA GLN A 167 -15.90 4.31 16.56
C GLN A 167 -16.14 3.23 15.48
N LEU A 168 -15.12 2.87 14.70
CA LEU A 168 -15.18 1.85 13.65
C LEU A 168 -14.71 0.47 14.14
N ASP A 169 -14.18 0.38 15.36
CA ASP A 169 -13.80 -0.87 16.00
C ASP A 169 -15.04 -1.58 16.55
N VAL A 170 -15.73 -2.31 15.67
CA VAL A 170 -16.90 -3.10 16.04
C VAL A 170 -16.42 -4.42 16.65
N PRO A 171 -16.73 -4.72 17.94
CA PRO A 171 -16.28 -5.94 18.59
C PRO A 171 -16.63 -7.21 17.80
N GLY A 172 -15.62 -8.05 17.56
CA GLY A 172 -15.76 -9.31 16.80
C GLY A 172 -15.74 -9.16 15.26
N MET A 173 -15.93 -7.94 14.75
CA MET A 173 -15.95 -7.62 13.31
C MET A 173 -14.64 -7.01 12.81
N VAL A 174 -13.83 -6.46 13.72
CA VAL A 174 -12.40 -6.20 13.49
C VAL A 174 -11.64 -7.20 14.36
N GLN A 175 -10.84 -8.09 13.75
CA GLN A 175 -10.12 -9.10 14.54
C GLN A 175 -8.96 -8.47 15.32
N ARG A 176 -8.28 -7.50 14.72
CA ARG A 176 -7.17 -6.76 15.32
C ARG A 176 -7.36 -5.28 15.09
N PHE A 177 -7.49 -4.52 16.16
CA PHE A 177 -7.49 -3.06 16.14
C PHE A 177 -6.29 -2.55 16.94
N ASP A 178 -5.39 -1.81 16.29
CA ASP A 178 -4.27 -1.14 16.95
C ASP A 178 -4.39 0.36 16.78
N LEU A 179 -4.38 1.09 17.90
CA LEU A 179 -4.27 2.55 17.92
C LEU A 179 -2.80 2.92 18.16
N CYS A 180 -2.19 3.58 17.20
CA CYS A 180 -0.86 4.18 17.30
C CYS A 180 -1.03 5.65 17.69
N ALA A 181 -0.16 6.15 18.58
CA ALA A 181 -0.29 7.49 19.13
C ALA A 181 0.83 8.45 18.67
N ALA A 182 1.89 7.93 18.05
CA ALA A 182 3.04 8.75 17.68
C ALA A 182 2.89 9.40 16.29
N ASP A 183 3.07 8.64 15.22
CA ASP A 183 3.15 9.15 13.85
C ASP A 183 2.90 8.06 12.79
N ASP A 184 2.97 8.45 11.51
CA ASP A 184 2.88 7.54 10.37
C ASP A 184 3.89 6.39 10.39
N GLN A 185 5.08 6.57 10.99
CA GLN A 185 6.13 5.55 11.01
C GLN A 185 5.86 4.47 12.03
N GLU A 186 5.26 4.82 13.18
CA GLU A 186 4.74 3.84 14.13
C GLU A 186 3.63 3.01 13.47
N VAL A 187 2.64 3.67 12.85
CA VAL A 187 1.56 3.00 12.13
C VAL A 187 2.12 2.04 11.08
N ALA A 188 3.06 2.50 10.24
CA ALA A 188 3.69 1.68 9.22
C ALA A 188 4.48 0.49 9.81
N SER A 189 5.13 0.66 10.95
CA SER A 189 5.86 -0.42 11.62
C SER A 189 4.90 -1.50 12.14
N ARG A 190 3.76 -1.12 12.71
CA ARG A 190 2.72 -2.07 13.16
C ARG A 190 2.10 -2.79 11.95
N ALA A 191 1.77 -2.04 10.90
CA ALA A 191 1.19 -2.59 9.68
C ALA A 191 2.14 -3.55 8.96
N ALA A 192 3.43 -3.27 8.93
CA ALA A 192 4.43 -4.20 8.40
C ALA A 192 4.50 -5.51 9.22
N GLY A 193 4.40 -5.42 10.55
CA GLY A 193 4.34 -6.61 11.42
C GLY A 193 3.11 -7.47 11.14
N GLU A 194 1.93 -6.86 11.00
CA GLU A 194 0.68 -7.56 10.65
C GLU A 194 0.71 -8.12 9.22
N ALA A 195 1.33 -7.41 8.28
CA ALA A 195 1.55 -7.89 6.92
C ALA A 195 2.35 -9.21 6.90
N MET A 196 3.41 -9.29 7.72
CA MET A 196 4.23 -10.49 7.86
C MET A 196 3.52 -11.62 8.62
N ALA A 197 2.68 -11.29 9.61
CA ALA A 197 1.88 -12.27 10.34
C ALA A 197 0.75 -12.88 9.47
N GLY A 198 0.36 -12.17 8.41
CA GLY A 198 -0.66 -12.57 7.46
C GLY A 198 -2.00 -11.88 7.74
N PHE A 199 -2.71 -11.52 6.67
CA PHE A 199 -4.04 -10.91 6.71
C PHE A 199 -4.77 -11.22 5.39
N ASP A 200 -6.07 -10.98 5.36
CA ASP A 200 -6.88 -10.99 4.14
C ASP A 200 -7.39 -9.58 3.81
N LEU A 201 -7.80 -8.82 4.83
CA LEU A 201 -8.14 -7.40 4.70
C LEU A 201 -7.42 -6.57 5.76
N MET A 202 -6.66 -5.57 5.33
CA MET A 202 -5.98 -4.64 6.24
C MET A 202 -6.31 -3.19 5.90
N PHE A 203 -6.59 -2.38 6.91
CA PHE A 203 -6.70 -0.92 6.78
C PHE A 203 -5.60 -0.25 7.59
N VAL A 204 -4.90 0.69 6.95
CA VAL A 204 -3.76 1.42 7.51
C VAL A 204 -4.05 2.91 7.39
N HIS A 205 -4.20 3.58 8.51
CA HIS A 205 -4.50 5.01 8.56
C HIS A 205 -3.30 5.84 9.03
N LEU A 206 -2.81 6.69 8.14
CA LEU A 206 -1.66 7.57 8.35
C LEU A 206 -2.16 8.99 8.70
N PRO A 207 -2.04 9.44 9.97
CA PRO A 207 -2.63 10.69 10.44
C PRO A 207 -1.83 11.96 10.11
N GLN A 208 -0.54 11.85 9.78
CA GLN A 208 0.40 12.96 9.95
C GLN A 208 0.14 14.13 8.99
N THR A 209 -0.35 13.86 7.79
CA THR A 209 -0.66 14.87 6.78
C THR A 209 -1.74 15.83 7.26
N ASP A 210 -2.84 15.32 7.82
CA ASP A 210 -3.90 16.14 8.39
C ASP A 210 -3.45 16.89 9.65
N LEU A 211 -2.76 16.21 10.57
CA LEU A 211 -2.20 16.84 11.78
C LEU A 211 -1.29 18.02 11.41
N THR A 212 -0.50 17.86 10.35
CA THR A 212 0.38 18.93 9.85
C THR A 212 -0.41 20.01 9.11
N GLY A 213 -1.45 19.64 8.36
CA GLY A 213 -2.37 20.59 7.72
C GLY A 213 -3.01 21.52 8.75
N HIS A 214 -3.51 20.99 9.86
CA HIS A 214 -4.04 21.81 10.95
C HIS A 214 -3.00 22.66 11.66
N ALA A 215 -1.77 22.15 11.83
CA ALA A 215 -0.73 22.85 12.59
C ALA A 215 -0.01 23.94 11.76
N GLN A 216 0.20 23.70 10.48
CA GLN A 216 1.08 24.51 9.62
C GLN A 216 0.43 24.96 8.32
N GLY A 217 -0.81 24.55 8.09
CA GLY A 217 -1.61 24.90 6.93
C GLY A 217 -1.44 23.91 5.77
N TRP A 218 -2.54 23.61 5.10
CA TRP A 218 -2.54 22.86 3.85
C TRP A 218 -1.72 23.59 2.78
N MET A 219 -1.00 22.84 1.95
CA MET A 219 -0.06 23.34 0.93
C MET A 219 1.19 24.06 1.46
N SER A 220 1.39 24.12 2.79
CA SER A 220 2.67 24.57 3.35
C SER A 220 3.82 23.62 3.01
N ALA A 221 5.06 24.10 3.12
CA ALA A 221 6.24 23.24 2.95
C ALA A 221 6.22 22.05 3.92
N ALA A 222 5.84 22.28 5.18
CA ALA A 222 5.73 21.21 6.18
C ALA A 222 4.64 20.19 5.82
N TYR A 223 3.51 20.62 5.25
CA TYR A 223 2.48 19.72 4.77
C TYR A 223 2.99 18.85 3.60
N LEU A 224 3.72 19.42 2.64
CA LEU A 224 4.35 18.64 1.56
C LEU A 224 5.41 17.66 2.08
N ASP A 225 6.18 18.04 3.10
CA ASP A 225 7.13 17.14 3.78
C ASP A 225 6.41 16.01 4.53
N ALA A 226 5.24 16.29 5.13
CA ALA A 226 4.39 15.28 5.75
C ALA A 226 3.89 14.25 4.72
N ILE A 227 3.51 14.70 3.52
CA ILE A 227 3.14 13.81 2.40
C ILE A 227 4.32 12.93 2.00
N ALA A 228 5.54 13.48 1.92
CA ALA A 228 6.73 12.68 1.66
C ALA A 228 6.99 11.65 2.78
N GLY A 229 6.65 11.98 4.03
CA GLY A 229 6.64 11.06 5.17
C GLY A 229 5.64 9.91 5.01
N ALA A 230 4.40 10.23 4.65
CA ALA A 230 3.35 9.25 4.37
C ALA A 230 3.72 8.32 3.21
N ASP A 231 4.32 8.85 2.14
CA ASP A 231 4.82 8.06 1.00
C ASP A 231 5.88 7.02 1.43
N ARG A 232 6.83 7.41 2.31
CA ARG A 232 7.79 6.48 2.91
C ARG A 232 7.13 5.44 3.80
N ALA A 233 6.13 5.83 4.59
CA ALA A 233 5.35 4.91 5.42
C ALA A 233 4.61 3.86 4.58
N VAL A 234 3.95 4.27 3.49
CA VAL A 234 3.36 3.35 2.51
C VAL A 234 4.42 2.39 1.98
N GLY A 235 5.57 2.90 1.52
CA GLY A 235 6.67 2.09 0.99
C GLY A 235 7.17 1.03 1.98
N ARG A 236 7.26 1.36 3.27
CA ARG A 236 7.65 0.42 4.33
C ARG A 236 6.67 -0.74 4.46
N VAL A 237 5.37 -0.45 4.43
CA VAL A 237 4.35 -1.51 4.51
C VAL A 237 4.35 -2.34 3.23
N LEU A 238 4.44 -1.72 2.05
CA LEU A 238 4.51 -2.42 0.76
C LEU A 238 5.65 -3.45 0.72
N ALA A 239 6.81 -3.12 1.30
CA ALA A 239 7.97 -4.01 1.36
C ALA A 239 7.72 -5.28 2.21
N ALA A 240 6.74 -5.25 3.12
CA ALA A 240 6.36 -6.36 3.99
C ALA A 240 5.13 -7.14 3.49
N LEU A 241 4.45 -6.67 2.44
CA LEU A 241 3.21 -7.30 1.96
C LEU A 241 3.48 -8.68 1.34
N PRO A 242 2.60 -9.66 1.57
CA PRO A 242 2.60 -10.90 0.81
C PRO A 242 2.43 -10.63 -0.70
N ALA A 243 3.11 -11.42 -1.53
CA ALA A 243 2.95 -11.37 -2.97
C ALA A 243 1.47 -11.56 -3.38
N GLY A 244 1.04 -10.86 -4.42
CA GLY A 244 -0.35 -10.90 -4.90
C GLY A 244 -1.34 -10.09 -4.07
N THR A 245 -0.89 -9.30 -3.09
CA THR A 245 -1.75 -8.35 -2.38
C THR A 245 -2.22 -7.24 -3.31
N THR A 246 -3.52 -6.95 -3.29
CA THR A 246 -4.10 -5.77 -3.91
C THR A 246 -3.99 -4.58 -2.95
N VAL A 247 -3.51 -3.46 -3.46
CA VAL A 247 -3.28 -2.22 -2.71
C VAL A 247 -4.25 -1.16 -3.21
N ILE A 248 -4.93 -0.49 -2.28
CA ILE A 248 -5.68 0.74 -2.52
C ILE A 248 -5.03 1.84 -1.67
N VAL A 249 -4.72 2.99 -2.24
CA VAL A 249 -4.28 4.20 -1.54
C VAL A 249 -5.28 5.32 -1.82
N THR A 250 -5.82 5.92 -0.77
CA THR A 250 -6.80 7.00 -0.84
C THR A 250 -6.61 7.98 0.31
N ALA A 251 -7.43 9.02 0.33
CA ALA A 251 -7.65 9.89 1.49
C ALA A 251 -9.13 9.88 1.88
N ASP A 252 -9.42 10.42 3.04
CA ASP A 252 -10.76 10.67 3.56
C ASP A 252 -11.26 12.07 3.24
N HIS A 253 -10.39 13.08 3.21
CA HIS A 253 -10.66 14.44 2.74
C HIS A 253 -9.36 15.14 2.34
N GLY A 254 -9.46 16.35 1.80
CA GLY A 254 -8.37 17.30 1.70
C GLY A 254 -8.49 18.42 2.74
N GLY A 255 -8.08 19.65 2.43
CA GLY A 255 -8.24 20.79 3.32
C GLY A 255 -7.76 22.12 2.73
N HIS A 256 -8.11 23.20 3.39
CA HIS A 256 -7.78 24.58 3.01
C HIS A 256 -7.35 25.38 4.23
N ASP A 257 -6.41 26.31 4.02
CA ASP A 257 -5.81 27.10 5.10
C ASP A 257 -5.40 26.19 6.27
N PHE A 258 -6.10 26.23 7.40
CA PHE A 258 -5.85 25.40 8.59
C PHE A 258 -7.05 24.51 8.97
N ASN A 259 -8.00 24.29 8.06
CA ASN A 259 -9.24 23.57 8.34
C ASN A 259 -9.73 22.72 7.15
N HIS A 260 -10.75 21.92 7.41
CA HIS A 260 -11.48 21.14 6.43
C HIS A 260 -12.95 20.99 6.86
N GLY A 261 -13.75 20.24 6.09
CA GLY A 261 -15.16 19.98 6.40
C GLY A 261 -16.16 20.77 5.55
N THR A 262 -15.70 21.46 4.51
CA THR A 262 -16.52 22.26 3.61
C THR A 262 -16.76 21.57 2.27
N THR A 263 -17.64 22.14 1.44
CA THR A 263 -17.87 21.66 0.07
C THR A 263 -16.80 22.13 -0.93
N GLN A 264 -15.75 22.81 -0.47
CA GLN A 264 -14.70 23.32 -1.34
C GLN A 264 -13.97 22.16 -2.03
N PRO A 265 -13.55 22.32 -3.30
CA PRO A 265 -12.78 21.29 -3.99
C PRO A 265 -11.52 20.86 -3.24
N ALA A 266 -10.89 21.79 -2.50
CA ALA A 266 -9.72 21.52 -1.67
C ALA A 266 -9.99 20.49 -0.56
N ASP A 267 -11.22 20.43 -0.04
CA ASP A 267 -11.63 19.49 1.02
C ASP A 267 -12.23 18.22 0.42
N MET A 268 -12.89 18.34 -0.73
CA MET A 268 -13.71 17.28 -1.31
C MET A 268 -12.93 16.32 -2.21
N LEU A 269 -11.86 16.77 -2.88
CA LEU A 269 -11.08 15.95 -3.80
C LEU A 269 -10.05 15.12 -3.02
N ILE A 270 -10.01 13.82 -3.31
CA ILE A 270 -9.10 12.84 -2.72
C ILE A 270 -8.40 12.03 -3.83
N PRO A 271 -7.15 11.60 -3.63
CA PRO A 271 -6.53 10.64 -4.54
C PRO A 271 -7.22 9.28 -4.39
N TRP A 272 -7.28 8.50 -5.46
CA TRP A 272 -7.65 7.09 -5.39
C TRP A 272 -6.78 6.30 -6.37
N VAL A 273 -5.93 5.44 -5.83
CA VAL A 273 -4.94 4.65 -6.56
C VAL A 273 -5.10 3.19 -6.18
N MET A 274 -5.11 2.31 -7.17
CA MET A 274 -5.20 0.87 -6.97
C MET A 274 -4.14 0.15 -7.80
N ALA A 275 -3.46 -0.85 -7.23
CA ALA A 275 -2.54 -1.71 -7.94
C ALA A 275 -2.57 -3.13 -7.35
N GLY A 276 -2.35 -4.15 -8.17
CA GLY A 276 -2.41 -5.55 -7.73
C GLY A 276 -2.77 -6.51 -8.85
N PRO A 277 -2.97 -7.80 -8.54
CA PRO A 277 -3.38 -8.79 -9.54
C PRO A 277 -4.64 -8.35 -10.29
N ARG A 278 -4.63 -8.48 -11.62
CA ARG A 278 -5.73 -8.12 -12.54
C ARG A 278 -6.16 -6.65 -12.53
N VAL A 279 -5.43 -5.76 -11.85
CA VAL A 279 -5.64 -4.31 -11.94
C VAL A 279 -4.96 -3.82 -13.22
N ALA A 280 -5.73 -3.17 -14.09
CA ALA A 280 -5.20 -2.65 -15.35
C ALA A 280 -4.45 -1.34 -15.12
N VAL A 281 -3.41 -1.10 -15.93
CA VAL A 281 -2.73 0.20 -15.96
C VAL A 281 -3.57 1.21 -16.71
N ARG A 282 -4.20 2.17 -16.02
CA ARG A 282 -5.03 3.22 -16.65
C ARG A 282 -5.38 4.38 -15.72
N THR A 283 -5.72 5.51 -16.31
CA THR A 283 -6.45 6.57 -15.62
C THR A 283 -7.94 6.24 -15.61
N LEU A 284 -8.56 6.29 -14.44
CA LEU A 284 -10.00 6.06 -14.26
C LEU A 284 -10.78 7.29 -14.73
N THR A 285 -11.81 7.04 -15.52
CA THR A 285 -12.69 8.07 -16.10
C THR A 285 -14.06 8.10 -15.44
N THR A 286 -14.50 6.99 -14.86
CA THR A 286 -15.72 6.92 -14.05
C THR A 286 -15.55 7.73 -12.77
N LYS A 287 -16.62 8.39 -12.33
CA LYS A 287 -16.64 9.06 -11.03
C LYS A 287 -16.42 8.03 -9.92
N VAL A 288 -15.33 8.20 -9.17
CA VAL A 288 -15.04 7.44 -7.95
C VAL A 288 -15.42 8.29 -6.74
N VAL A 289 -16.12 7.70 -5.78
CA VAL A 289 -16.44 8.31 -4.48
C VAL A 289 -15.90 7.44 -3.35
N THR A 290 -15.65 8.03 -2.17
CA THR A 290 -15.02 7.32 -1.04
C THR A 290 -15.74 6.01 -0.66
N THR A 291 -17.07 5.96 -0.78
CA THR A 291 -17.89 4.76 -0.52
C THR A 291 -17.56 3.59 -1.45
N ASP A 292 -17.02 3.85 -2.64
CA ASP A 292 -16.63 2.82 -3.61
C ASP A 292 -15.42 2.00 -3.12
N THR A 293 -14.66 2.50 -2.14
CA THR A 293 -13.48 1.83 -1.59
C THR A 293 -13.86 0.51 -0.91
N ALA A 294 -14.82 0.52 0.02
CA ALA A 294 -15.33 -0.71 0.65
C ALA A 294 -15.92 -1.68 -0.38
N ALA A 295 -16.68 -1.16 -1.35
CA ALA A 295 -17.31 -2.00 -2.37
C ALA A 295 -16.27 -2.68 -3.28
N THR A 296 -15.21 -1.95 -3.65
CA THR A 296 -14.09 -2.47 -4.44
C THR A 296 -13.28 -3.50 -3.66
N ALA A 297 -12.97 -3.23 -2.38
CA ALA A 297 -12.28 -4.18 -1.53
C ALA A 297 -13.09 -5.47 -1.34
N ALA A 298 -14.40 -5.37 -1.07
CA ALA A 298 -15.29 -6.52 -1.00
C ALA A 298 -15.28 -7.33 -2.30
N TRP A 299 -15.38 -6.65 -3.45
CA TRP A 299 -15.35 -7.30 -4.77
C TRP A 299 -14.05 -8.10 -5.01
N VAL A 300 -12.89 -7.53 -4.66
CA VAL A 300 -11.59 -8.23 -4.79
C VAL A 300 -11.56 -9.50 -3.93
N LEU A 301 -12.14 -9.44 -2.73
CA LEU A 301 -12.23 -10.58 -1.81
C LEU A 301 -13.31 -11.61 -2.20
N GLY A 302 -14.04 -11.40 -3.31
CA GLY A 302 -15.16 -12.26 -3.72
C GLY A 302 -16.39 -12.11 -2.81
N LEU A 303 -16.51 -10.96 -2.14
CA LEU A 303 -17.59 -10.63 -1.21
C LEU A 303 -18.49 -9.53 -1.81
N SER A 304 -19.60 -9.26 -1.14
CA SER A 304 -20.50 -8.15 -1.46
C SER A 304 -20.90 -7.43 -0.19
N LEU A 305 -21.00 -6.10 -0.26
CA LEU A 305 -21.57 -5.32 0.84
C LEU A 305 -23.08 -5.59 0.96
N PRO A 306 -23.68 -5.43 2.16
CA PRO A 306 -25.11 -5.62 2.33
C PRO A 306 -25.96 -4.63 1.51
N GLY A 307 -27.25 -4.94 1.37
CA GLY A 307 -28.20 -4.08 0.68
C GLY A 307 -28.25 -2.66 1.25
N GLY A 308 -28.37 -1.67 0.37
CA GLY A 308 -28.46 -0.24 0.73
C GLY A 308 -27.12 0.50 0.77
N ALA A 309 -25.99 -0.19 0.66
CA ALA A 309 -24.70 0.47 0.48
C ALA A 309 -24.74 1.30 -0.82
N SER A 310 -24.23 2.54 -0.77
CA SER A 310 -24.19 3.46 -1.90
C SER A 310 -22.97 3.23 -2.80
N GLY A 311 -21.89 2.72 -2.22
CA GLY A 311 -20.65 2.40 -2.92
C GLY A 311 -20.82 1.32 -3.97
N ARG A 312 -20.10 1.48 -5.08
CA ARG A 312 -20.06 0.51 -6.19
C ARG A 312 -18.61 0.07 -6.41
N PRO A 313 -18.35 -1.22 -6.71
CA PRO A 313 -17.00 -1.63 -7.08
C PRO A 313 -16.53 -0.83 -8.30
N VAL A 314 -15.31 -0.29 -8.25
CA VAL A 314 -14.69 0.44 -9.37
C VAL A 314 -14.24 -0.56 -10.43
N LEU A 315 -15.20 -1.13 -11.17
CA LEU A 315 -14.95 -2.20 -12.13
C LEU A 315 -14.05 -1.77 -13.29
N GLU A 316 -14.03 -0.47 -13.62
CA GLU A 316 -13.12 0.11 -14.61
C GLU A 316 -11.65 -0.15 -14.24
N ALA A 317 -11.30 -0.30 -12.96
CA ALA A 317 -9.93 -0.55 -12.52
C ALA A 317 -9.37 -1.92 -12.96
N PHE A 318 -10.22 -2.87 -13.34
CA PHE A 318 -9.79 -4.23 -13.65
C PHE A 318 -9.61 -4.46 -15.15
N GLU A 319 -8.76 -5.44 -15.47
CA GLU A 319 -8.73 -6.04 -16.79
C GLU A 319 -10.09 -6.68 -17.11
N PRO A 320 -10.58 -6.58 -18.36
CA PRO A 320 -11.78 -7.28 -18.77
C PRO A 320 -11.61 -8.79 -18.56
N PRO A 321 -12.70 -9.54 -18.27
CA PRO A 321 -12.64 -10.99 -18.17
C PRO A 321 -11.98 -11.56 -19.43
N ALA A 322 -11.04 -12.49 -19.25
CA ALA A 322 -10.44 -13.19 -20.38
C ALA A 322 -11.56 -13.86 -21.18
N VAL A 323 -11.72 -13.48 -22.45
CA VAL A 323 -12.67 -14.15 -23.36
C VAL A 323 -12.13 -15.55 -23.58
N THR A 324 -12.68 -16.54 -22.88
CA THR A 324 -12.40 -17.95 -23.17
C THR A 324 -13.07 -18.26 -24.50
N GLY A 325 -12.27 -18.34 -25.56
CA GLY A 325 -12.71 -18.77 -26.88
C GLY A 325 -13.17 -20.23 -26.83
N ALA A 326 -14.43 -20.45 -26.52
CA ALA A 326 -15.09 -21.71 -26.81
C ALA A 326 -15.20 -21.81 -28.34
N ARG A 327 -14.20 -22.44 -28.98
CA ARG A 327 -14.40 -23.03 -30.30
C ARG A 327 -15.45 -24.14 -30.11
N ALA A 328 -16.71 -23.80 -30.33
CA ALA A 328 -17.76 -24.78 -30.54
C ALA A 328 -17.40 -25.56 -31.82
N GLY A 329 -16.75 -26.71 -31.65
CA GLY A 329 -16.64 -27.69 -32.71
C GLY A 329 -18.02 -28.22 -33.00
N LEU A 330 -18.64 -27.77 -34.09
CA LEU A 330 -19.76 -28.49 -34.70
C LEU A 330 -19.23 -29.84 -35.17
N ALA A 331 -19.40 -30.88 -34.35
CA ALA A 331 -19.41 -32.25 -34.84
C ALA A 331 -20.74 -32.45 -35.58
N VAL A 332 -20.74 -32.20 -36.88
CA VAL A 332 -21.80 -32.67 -37.77
C VAL A 332 -21.64 -34.18 -37.88
N GLY A 333 -22.48 -34.91 -37.15
CA GLY A 333 -22.65 -36.35 -37.34
C GLY A 333 -23.21 -36.62 -38.72
N ALA A 334 -22.41 -37.25 -39.59
CA ALA A 334 -22.89 -37.85 -40.81
C ALA A 334 -23.35 -39.28 -40.50
N SER A 335 -24.67 -39.47 -40.47
CA SER A 335 -25.29 -40.78 -40.60
C SER A 335 -25.10 -41.28 -42.03
N ARG A 336 -24.52 -42.46 -42.20
CA ARG A 336 -24.87 -43.50 -43.19
C ARG A 336 -24.08 -44.77 -42.92
#